data_AF-A0A2H1KEJ3-F1
#
_entry.id   AF-A0A2H1KEJ3-F1
#
_cell.length_a   1.000
_cell.length_b   1.000
_cell.length_c   1.000
_cell.angle_alpha   90.00
_cell.angle_beta   90.00
_cell.angle_gamma   90.00
#
_symmetry.space_group_name_H-M   'P 1'
#
loop_
_entity.id
_entity.type
_entity.pdbx_description
1 polymer ?
#
loop_
_entity_poly.entity_id
_entity_poly.type
_entity_poly.pdbx_seq_one_letter_code
_entity_poly.pdbx_strand_id
1 'polypeptide(L)'
;MNTHRLKRPLSALSAATLLAALVAAPVPVRAEPNLGSGGPSSTVSQDPTDTPAEADAGNEAITDPVLQVGADSTTRNLSWMSENSGGGEVRWAPVNELEGGELPADAAAAETTDSGLATDLKRHFNHASMTDLEPDTDYAYQVGSDEDGFTEVQQFTTGSSGGDDEFLVFGDPQVGAGGGDLGVATGWERTLSTAVATADDPSFLYSLGDQVNSAGNQEQYAQYLAPEATRTIPQATTIGNHDVSSKAYEQHFNRPNVSQDHGGGGIITSGGDYWFIEDGVLFLNINSNSSDMDAHAEFIDEVVAEHGGQARWTVLGFHHSIYSTATHWNDLDVKRLRKAIPPVAARNDIDLVVSGHDHIFNRTFLMDGEGKPVEGSEAGADEAKEDGQTLYLTLTSSSGSKFYDYVPGLDWEGKSVHNDMPAFTRVRVSDEALRATTYEVPAEGASADGERAEARATAEQIDDVELRRAEAEEPAPDDDAEADAGSEAGASGGADSSADGSDAEINAGASATGSDSDVDAASSDDDGSGSEAGTADAGTADSGAEADAAEANGAEANAVGTGDDSDSSGTASASGDGDLPRTGGGLALPLAVGAGALALGAGLLVVSRRRRGPGLSCSAQPC
;
A
#
# COMPACT_ATOMS: atom_id res chain seq x y z
N MET A 1 7.73 -44.88 38.70
CA MET A 1 9.18 -44.61 38.86
C MET A 1 9.46 -43.25 38.26
N ASN A 2 10.05 -42.36 39.05
CA ASN A 2 10.48 -41.01 38.70
C ASN A 2 11.30 -40.98 37.40
N THR A 3 11.14 -39.90 36.61
CA THR A 3 12.19 -38.91 36.29
C THR A 3 11.56 -37.83 35.37
N HIS A 4 11.14 -36.70 35.93
CA HIS A 4 11.89 -35.44 36.03
C HIS A 4 12.02 -34.63 34.72
N ARG A 5 11.20 -33.57 34.65
CA ARG A 5 11.49 -32.31 33.94
C ARG A 5 12.85 -31.75 34.34
N LEU A 6 13.53 -31.09 33.40
CA LEU A 6 14.49 -30.02 33.69
C LEU A 6 14.51 -28.99 32.55
N LYS A 7 13.79 -27.88 32.77
CA LYS A 7 14.16 -26.54 32.31
C LYS A 7 15.48 -26.15 32.98
N ARG A 8 16.37 -25.42 32.30
CA ARG A 8 17.48 -24.66 32.90
C ARG A 8 18.07 -23.67 31.86
N PRO A 9 18.77 -22.59 32.29
CA PRO A 9 18.16 -21.26 32.34
C PRO A 9 19.02 -20.15 31.70
N LEU A 10 18.42 -18.96 31.61
CA LEU A 10 19.13 -17.67 31.49
C LEU A 10 20.15 -17.51 32.62
N SER A 11 21.36 -17.10 32.27
CA SER A 11 22.38 -16.62 33.20
C SER A 11 22.78 -15.20 32.82
N ALA A 12 22.35 -14.25 33.66
CA ALA A 12 22.98 -12.95 33.78
C ALA A 12 24.25 -13.10 34.64
N LEU A 13 25.40 -12.57 34.19
CA LEU A 13 26.46 -12.11 35.08
C LEU A 13 27.36 -11.06 34.38
N SER A 14 27.22 -9.83 34.89
CA SER A 14 28.16 -8.72 35.05
C SER A 14 29.46 -8.60 34.21
N ALA A 15 29.50 -7.49 33.48
CA ALA A 15 30.47 -6.40 33.54
C ALA A 15 31.90 -6.67 34.09
N ALA A 16 32.89 -6.44 33.23
CA ALA A 16 34.18 -5.87 33.61
C ALA A 16 34.76 -5.00 32.47
N THR A 17 35.23 -3.84 32.91
CA THR A 17 35.79 -2.66 32.26
C THR A 17 37.03 -2.89 31.38
N LEU A 18 37.15 -2.15 30.28
CA LEU A 18 38.45 -1.58 29.87
C LEU A 18 38.28 -0.19 29.26
N LEU A 19 38.84 0.80 29.95
CA LEU A 19 38.92 2.21 29.62
C LEU A 19 40.22 2.45 28.82
N ALA A 20 40.14 3.11 27.67
CA ALA A 20 41.30 3.75 27.04
C ALA A 20 40.86 5.06 26.39
N ALA A 21 41.26 6.17 27.02
CA ALA A 21 41.04 7.53 26.58
C ALA A 21 42.01 7.91 25.44
N LEU A 22 41.51 8.61 24.42
CA LEU A 22 42.32 9.51 23.62
C LEU A 22 41.61 10.87 23.55
N VAL A 23 42.25 11.86 24.16
CA VAL A 23 41.84 13.27 24.18
C VAL A 23 42.40 13.95 22.93
N ALA A 24 41.53 14.60 22.15
CA ALA A 24 41.92 15.64 21.21
C ALA A 24 40.92 16.79 21.32
N ALA A 25 41.37 17.93 21.85
CA ALA A 25 40.58 19.15 21.99
C ALA A 25 40.55 19.94 20.67
N PRO A 26 39.42 20.56 20.28
CA PRO A 26 39.41 21.57 19.25
C PRO A 26 39.61 22.99 19.81
N VAL A 27 40.45 23.74 19.10
CA VAL A 27 40.77 25.17 19.26
C VAL A 27 39.63 26.01 18.67
N PRO A 28 39.17 27.11 19.31
CA PRO A 28 38.18 28.00 18.73
C PRO A 28 38.85 29.01 17.79
N VAL A 29 38.40 29.06 16.53
CA VAL A 29 38.72 30.17 15.62
C VAL A 29 37.50 31.09 15.53
N ARG A 30 37.69 32.28 16.09
CA ARG A 30 36.83 33.46 16.02
C ARG A 30 37.14 34.20 14.73
N ALA A 31 36.12 34.53 13.94
CA ALA A 31 36.21 35.52 12.87
C ALA A 31 35.13 36.59 13.09
N GLU A 32 35.57 37.81 13.36
CA GLU A 32 34.74 39.02 13.37
C GLU A 32 34.78 39.67 11.99
N PRO A 33 33.73 40.40 11.57
CA PRO A 33 33.87 41.46 10.58
C PRO A 33 33.74 42.85 11.22
N ASN A 34 34.66 43.75 10.85
CA ASN A 34 34.72 45.15 11.28
C ASN A 34 34.18 46.09 10.17
N LEU A 35 33.12 46.82 10.52
CA LEU A 35 32.69 48.20 10.18
C LEU A 35 33.14 48.91 8.88
N GLY A 36 32.15 49.48 8.15
CA GLY A 36 32.16 50.95 7.92
C GLY A 36 31.48 51.55 6.66
N SER A 37 30.58 52.51 6.91
CA SER A 37 30.01 53.60 6.06
C SER A 37 28.66 53.28 5.39
N GLY A 38 27.61 54.11 5.40
CA GLY A 38 27.29 55.43 5.97
C GLY A 38 25.86 55.80 5.50
N GLY A 39 25.03 56.44 6.34
CA GLY A 39 23.57 56.65 6.15
C GLY A 39 23.15 57.68 5.07
N PRO A 40 21.89 58.23 5.07
CA PRO A 40 21.05 58.51 6.25
C PRO A 40 19.53 58.18 6.17
N SER A 41 18.97 57.97 7.37
CA SER A 41 17.71 58.51 7.95
C SER A 41 16.38 58.47 7.17
N SER A 42 15.41 57.76 7.73
CA SER A 42 14.12 58.36 8.08
C SER A 42 13.48 57.64 9.27
N THR A 43 13.25 58.39 10.34
CA THR A 43 12.57 57.99 11.58
C THR A 43 11.06 58.16 11.42
N VAL A 44 10.28 57.13 11.71
CA VAL A 44 8.88 57.24 12.13
C VAL A 44 8.76 56.54 13.48
N SER A 45 8.31 57.31 14.46
CA SER A 45 8.06 56.90 15.84
C SER A 45 6.63 56.37 15.94
N GLN A 46 6.42 55.15 16.45
CA GLN A 46 5.13 54.71 17.01
C GLN A 46 5.33 53.85 18.26
N ASP A 47 4.36 53.99 19.16
CA ASP A 47 4.24 53.60 20.57
C ASP A 47 4.29 52.06 20.81
N PRO A 48 4.67 51.57 22.02
CA PRO A 48 4.72 50.14 22.32
C PRO A 48 3.50 49.70 23.13
N THR A 49 2.40 49.31 22.48
CA THR A 49 1.36 48.47 23.08
C THR A 49 0.64 47.68 21.99
N ASP A 50 1.18 46.51 21.66
CA ASP A 50 0.43 45.31 21.25
C ASP A 50 1.49 44.25 20.92
N THR A 51 1.76 43.39 21.89
CA THR A 51 2.43 42.11 21.63
C THR A 51 1.33 41.19 21.14
N PRO A 52 1.32 40.75 19.86
CA PRO A 52 0.48 39.63 19.46
C PRO A 52 0.89 38.45 20.33
N ALA A 53 -0.09 37.73 20.89
CA ALA A 53 0.16 36.45 21.53
C ALA A 53 1.04 35.62 20.59
N GLU A 54 2.17 35.14 21.11
CA GLU A 54 2.96 34.15 20.40
C GLU A 54 2.01 32.97 20.13
N ALA A 55 1.71 32.75 18.85
CA ALA A 55 1.18 31.48 18.41
C ALA A 55 2.22 30.44 18.83
N ASP A 56 1.81 29.50 19.67
CA ASP A 56 2.63 28.41 20.15
C ASP A 56 3.19 27.68 18.92
N ALA A 57 4.51 27.70 18.76
CA ALA A 57 5.15 26.95 17.70
C ALA A 57 5.06 25.48 18.13
N GLY A 58 4.27 24.68 17.40
CA GLY A 58 4.12 23.24 17.65
C GLY A 58 5.44 22.55 17.96
N ASN A 59 5.35 21.47 18.73
CA ASN A 59 6.50 20.76 19.24
C ASN A 59 7.40 20.19 18.13
N GLU A 60 8.59 20.78 17.94
CA GLU A 60 9.57 20.35 16.92
C GLU A 60 10.09 18.91 17.13
N ALA A 61 9.90 18.32 18.31
CA ALA A 61 10.37 16.96 18.62
C ALA A 61 9.51 15.85 18.01
N ILE A 62 8.24 16.13 17.67
CA ILE A 62 7.34 15.19 16.98
C ILE A 62 7.18 15.62 15.53
N THR A 63 7.49 14.71 14.60
CA THR A 63 7.49 14.98 13.16
C THR A 63 6.74 13.90 12.39
N ASP A 64 6.32 14.23 11.17
CA ASP A 64 5.65 13.31 10.24
C ASP A 64 4.46 12.53 10.85
N PRO A 65 3.54 13.15 11.63
CA PRO A 65 2.35 12.44 12.09
C PRO A 65 1.42 12.12 10.92
N VAL A 66 0.89 10.90 10.88
CA VAL A 66 0.03 10.41 9.81
C VAL A 66 -1.19 9.72 10.40
N LEU A 67 -2.38 10.13 9.96
CA LEU A 67 -3.64 9.43 10.23
C LEU A 67 -3.86 8.38 9.13
N GLN A 68 -4.18 7.15 9.52
CA GLN A 68 -4.32 6.01 8.62
C GLN A 68 -5.60 5.22 8.90
N VAL A 69 -6.07 4.51 7.87
CA VAL A 69 -7.19 3.57 8.01
C VAL A 69 -6.88 2.53 9.08
N GLY A 70 -7.91 2.18 9.86
CA GLY A 70 -7.85 1.05 10.79
C GLY A 70 -8.26 -0.25 10.11
N ALA A 71 -8.46 -1.31 10.89
CA ALA A 71 -9.00 -2.57 10.36
C ALA A 71 -10.44 -2.41 9.86
N ASP A 72 -11.18 -1.50 10.50
CA ASP A 72 -12.52 -1.07 10.16
C ASP A 72 -12.80 0.38 10.62
N SER A 73 -14.03 0.85 10.37
CA SER A 73 -14.51 2.19 10.72
C SER A 73 -14.45 2.54 12.22
N THR A 74 -14.32 1.56 13.12
CA THR A 74 -14.22 1.78 14.57
C THR A 74 -12.78 2.00 15.06
N THR A 75 -11.82 1.93 14.14
CA THR A 75 -10.40 2.06 14.44
C THR A 75 -9.70 3.01 13.48
N ARG A 76 -8.65 3.68 13.97
CA ARG A 76 -7.74 4.46 13.14
C ARG A 76 -6.32 4.23 13.60
N ASN A 77 -5.43 4.00 12.65
CA ASN A 77 -4.02 3.81 12.92
C ASN A 77 -3.28 5.14 12.84
N LEU A 78 -2.25 5.30 13.66
CA LEU A 78 -1.35 6.43 13.60
C LEU A 78 0.10 5.97 13.53
N SER A 79 0.89 6.79 12.86
CA SER A 79 2.34 6.74 12.91
C SER A 79 2.90 8.16 13.08
N TRP A 80 4.05 8.26 13.74
CA TRP A 80 4.82 9.51 13.84
C TRP A 80 6.29 9.23 14.15
N MET A 81 7.12 10.25 13.98
CA MET A 81 8.53 10.24 14.35
C MET A 81 8.75 11.09 15.62
N SER A 82 9.59 10.61 16.53
CA SER A 82 9.99 11.32 17.76
C SER A 82 11.51 11.46 17.87
N GLU A 83 11.99 12.43 18.64
CA GLU A 83 13.42 12.55 18.97
C GLU A 83 13.87 11.44 19.91
N ASN A 84 13.14 11.21 21.00
CA ASN A 84 13.49 10.22 22.02
C ASN A 84 12.70 8.91 21.85
N SER A 85 13.24 7.83 22.41
CA SER A 85 12.65 6.49 22.32
C SER A 85 11.69 6.22 23.48
N GLY A 86 10.53 5.65 23.18
CA GLY A 86 9.60 5.10 24.17
C GLY A 86 8.66 6.12 24.81
N GLY A 87 7.62 5.62 25.47
CA GLY A 87 6.58 6.46 26.10
C GLY A 87 5.69 7.21 25.09
N GLY A 88 5.74 6.84 23.82
CA GLY A 88 4.87 7.39 22.79
C GLY A 88 3.45 6.86 22.96
N GLU A 89 2.46 7.75 22.85
CA GLU A 89 1.04 7.43 22.88
C GLU A 89 0.23 8.35 21.95
N VAL A 90 -0.98 7.91 21.61
CA VAL A 90 -2.05 8.75 21.04
C VAL A 90 -3.10 9.01 22.13
N ARG A 91 -3.63 10.23 22.17
CA ARG A 91 -4.77 10.62 23.01
C ARG A 91 -5.90 11.15 22.13
N TRP A 92 -7.16 10.79 22.42
CA TRP A 92 -8.31 11.23 21.64
C TRP A 92 -9.59 11.37 22.47
N ALA A 93 -10.49 12.24 22.01
CA ALA A 93 -11.83 12.44 22.55
C ALA A 93 -12.76 13.00 21.46
N PRO A 94 -14.09 12.84 21.56
CA PRO A 94 -15.02 13.54 20.69
C PRO A 94 -14.82 15.06 20.78
N VAL A 95 -14.95 15.77 19.67
CA VAL A 95 -14.72 17.24 19.60
C VAL A 95 -15.65 18.01 20.56
N ASN A 96 -16.84 17.48 20.83
CA ASN A 96 -17.79 18.09 21.76
C ASN A 96 -17.37 18.03 23.25
N GLU A 97 -16.33 17.27 23.58
CA GLU A 97 -15.75 17.15 24.92
C GLU A 97 -14.53 18.06 25.13
N LEU A 98 -14.06 18.76 24.10
CA LEU A 98 -12.92 19.66 24.21
C LEU A 98 -13.22 20.85 25.14
N GLU A 99 -12.27 21.16 26.01
CA GLU A 99 -12.32 22.33 26.90
C GLU A 99 -11.30 23.37 26.43
N GLY A 100 -11.77 24.50 25.89
CA GLY A 100 -10.85 25.55 25.41
C GLY A 100 -9.99 25.17 24.20
N GLY A 101 -10.35 24.10 23.48
CA GLY A 101 -9.59 23.56 22.35
C GLY A 101 -8.57 22.48 22.74
N GLU A 102 -8.50 22.12 24.03
CA GLU A 102 -7.62 21.08 24.54
C GLU A 102 -8.40 19.79 24.85
N LEU A 103 -7.73 18.64 24.75
CA LEU A 103 -8.29 17.35 25.14
C LEU A 103 -8.57 17.32 26.66
N PRO A 104 -9.69 16.68 27.09
CA PRO A 104 -9.99 16.54 28.51
C PRO A 104 -8.95 15.65 29.22
N ALA A 105 -8.81 15.82 30.53
CA ALA A 105 -7.81 15.09 31.33
C ALA A 105 -8.06 13.57 31.38
N ASP A 106 -9.28 13.13 31.11
CA ASP A 106 -9.73 11.75 31.02
C ASP A 106 -9.98 11.28 29.58
N ALA A 107 -9.42 11.98 28.58
CA ALA A 107 -9.40 11.54 27.19
C ALA A 107 -8.92 10.09 27.07
N ALA A 108 -9.45 9.36 26.09
CA ALA A 108 -8.97 8.03 25.76
C ALA A 108 -7.50 8.10 25.31
N ALA A 109 -6.73 7.06 25.61
CA ALA A 109 -5.32 7.00 25.28
C ALA A 109 -4.87 5.57 24.97
N ALA A 110 -3.90 5.45 24.07
CA ALA A 110 -3.29 4.18 23.69
C ALA A 110 -1.78 4.37 23.48
N GLU A 111 -1.01 3.57 24.18
CA GLU A 111 0.44 3.49 24.03
C GLU A 111 0.83 2.92 22.67
N THR A 112 2.05 3.24 22.24
CA THR A 112 2.66 2.66 21.05
C THR A 112 2.76 1.14 21.12
N THR A 113 2.31 0.47 20.05
CA THR A 113 2.36 -0.98 19.89
C THR A 113 3.59 -1.44 19.11
N ASP A 114 4.13 -0.58 18.25
CA ASP A 114 5.41 -0.75 17.58
C ASP A 114 6.20 0.56 17.62
N SER A 115 7.49 0.47 17.89
CA SER A 115 8.40 1.61 17.91
C SER A 115 9.85 1.18 17.82
N GLY A 116 10.70 2.07 17.34
CA GLY A 116 12.13 1.80 17.24
C GLY A 116 12.91 2.89 16.55
N LEU A 117 14.22 2.69 16.43
CA LEU A 117 15.09 3.63 15.71
C LEU A 117 14.70 3.70 14.23
N ALA A 118 14.44 4.89 13.72
CA ALA A 118 14.12 5.13 12.33
C ALA A 118 15.34 4.87 11.44
N THR A 119 15.08 4.64 10.15
CA THR A 119 16.12 4.36 9.13
C THR A 119 17.13 5.50 8.94
N ASP A 120 16.82 6.72 9.36
CA ASP A 120 17.77 7.85 9.38
C ASP A 120 18.78 7.82 10.53
N LEU A 121 18.61 6.89 11.48
CA LEU A 121 19.42 6.72 12.69
C LEU A 121 19.43 7.95 13.61
N LYS A 122 18.43 8.81 13.50
CA LYS A 122 18.30 10.05 14.27
C LYS A 122 17.01 10.09 15.08
N ARG A 123 15.90 9.67 14.47
CA ARG A 123 14.56 9.71 15.06
C ARG A 123 14.10 8.31 15.45
N HIS A 124 12.97 8.23 16.14
CA HIS A 124 12.31 6.99 16.49
C HIS A 124 10.92 6.97 15.86
N PHE A 125 10.56 5.90 15.17
CA PHE A 125 9.20 5.73 14.68
C PHE A 125 8.32 5.18 15.80
N ASN A 126 7.04 5.51 15.74
CA ASN A 126 6.02 5.14 16.73
C ASN A 126 4.73 4.81 15.99
N HIS A 127 4.11 3.69 16.33
CA HIS A 127 2.80 3.27 15.82
C HIS A 127 1.84 3.05 16.98
N ALA A 128 0.64 3.60 16.88
CA ALA A 128 -0.46 3.38 17.84
C ALA A 128 -1.79 3.32 17.08
N SER A 129 -2.85 2.89 17.76
CA SER A 129 -4.19 2.82 17.18
C SER A 129 -5.22 3.42 18.14
N MET A 130 -6.12 4.24 17.61
CA MET A 130 -7.34 4.64 18.29
C MET A 130 -8.38 3.54 18.08
N THR A 131 -9.12 3.20 19.14
CA THR A 131 -10.14 2.14 19.12
C THR A 131 -11.47 2.65 19.67
N ASP A 132 -12.50 1.84 19.52
CA ASP A 132 -13.85 2.10 20.04
C ASP A 132 -14.41 3.44 19.54
N LEU A 133 -14.06 3.81 18.30
CA LEU A 133 -14.55 5.02 17.64
C LEU A 133 -16.01 4.82 17.24
N GLU A 134 -16.84 5.80 17.57
CA GLU A 134 -18.23 5.84 17.16
C GLU A 134 -18.33 6.32 15.70
N PRO A 135 -19.24 5.77 14.89
CA PRO A 135 -19.49 6.26 13.53
C PRO A 135 -20.08 7.68 13.54
N ASP A 136 -19.93 8.41 12.44
CA ASP A 136 -20.50 9.76 12.26
C ASP A 136 -20.15 10.73 13.40
N THR A 137 -18.87 10.71 13.81
CA THR A 137 -18.38 11.45 14.99
C THR A 137 -17.10 12.20 14.67
N ASP A 138 -17.10 13.50 14.99
CA ASP A 138 -15.90 14.33 14.97
C ASP A 138 -15.03 14.02 16.19
N TYR A 139 -13.80 13.58 15.95
CA TYR A 139 -12.80 13.29 16.97
C TYR A 139 -11.64 14.28 16.90
N ALA A 140 -11.13 14.61 18.08
CA ALA A 140 -9.88 15.33 18.25
C ALA A 140 -8.81 14.37 18.77
N TYR A 141 -7.57 14.52 18.30
CA TYR A 141 -6.46 13.70 18.75
C TYR A 141 -5.13 14.46 18.80
N GLN A 142 -4.17 13.93 19.56
CA GLN A 142 -2.76 14.32 19.52
C GLN A 142 -1.87 13.12 19.75
N VAL A 143 -0.63 13.17 19.26
CA VAL A 143 0.39 12.12 19.46
C VAL A 143 1.63 12.72 20.11
N GLY A 144 2.37 11.90 20.85
CA GLY A 144 3.60 12.35 21.50
C GLY A 144 3.97 11.54 22.73
N SER A 145 4.76 12.13 23.61
CA SER A 145 5.18 11.54 24.89
C SER A 145 5.35 12.62 25.95
N ASP A 146 5.45 12.23 27.22
CA ASP A 146 5.78 13.18 28.30
C ASP A 146 7.19 13.78 28.15
N GLU A 147 8.12 13.07 27.51
CA GLU A 147 9.51 13.51 27.31
C GLU A 147 9.65 14.45 26.11
N ASP A 148 9.06 14.07 24.97
CA ASP A 148 9.14 14.86 23.75
C ASP A 148 8.10 15.98 23.73
N GLY A 149 6.97 15.81 24.44
CA GLY A 149 5.77 16.64 24.31
C GLY A 149 4.78 16.07 23.30
N PHE A 150 3.63 16.73 23.14
CA PHE A 150 2.56 16.34 22.22
C PHE A 150 2.46 17.29 21.03
N THR A 151 1.93 16.79 19.91
CA THR A 151 1.54 17.62 18.76
C THR A 151 0.43 18.60 19.14
N GLU A 152 0.18 19.58 18.27
CA GLU A 152 -1.10 20.30 18.28
C GLU A 152 -2.26 19.31 18.10
N VAL A 153 -3.43 19.67 18.66
CA VAL A 153 -4.66 18.89 18.52
C VAL A 153 -5.10 18.92 17.05
N GLN A 154 -5.19 17.75 16.45
CA GLN A 154 -5.74 17.52 15.12
C GLN A 154 -7.17 17.01 15.23
N GLN A 155 -7.95 17.12 14.15
CA GLN A 155 -9.33 16.61 14.11
C GLN A 155 -9.56 15.78 12.85
N PHE A 156 -10.42 14.77 12.97
CA PHE A 156 -10.91 13.95 11.87
C PHE A 156 -12.34 13.51 12.17
N THR A 157 -13.05 13.08 11.13
CA THR A 157 -14.43 12.58 11.24
C THR A 157 -14.46 11.10 10.88
N THR A 158 -15.18 10.30 11.66
CA THR A 158 -15.44 8.90 11.32
C THR A 158 -16.59 8.79 10.33
N GLY A 159 -16.47 7.84 9.39
CA GLY A 159 -17.54 7.54 8.44
C GLY A 159 -18.83 7.09 9.13
N SER A 160 -19.94 7.18 8.39
CA SER A 160 -21.24 6.71 8.87
C SER A 160 -21.27 5.18 9.01
N SER A 161 -22.19 4.64 9.81
CA SER A 161 -22.34 3.17 9.93
C SER A 161 -23.10 2.60 8.73
N GLY A 162 -22.42 2.51 7.59
CA GLY A 162 -22.98 2.08 6.31
C GLY A 162 -23.78 3.19 5.60
N GLY A 163 -24.08 2.96 4.32
CA GLY A 163 -24.66 3.98 3.43
C GLY A 163 -23.74 4.30 2.27
N ASP A 164 -23.92 5.47 1.65
CA ASP A 164 -23.04 5.91 0.57
C ASP A 164 -21.69 6.36 1.15
N ASP A 165 -20.60 5.91 0.56
CA ASP A 165 -19.22 6.25 0.95
C ASP A 165 -18.48 6.89 -0.24
N GLU A 166 -17.45 7.68 0.06
CA GLU A 166 -16.58 8.32 -0.91
C GLU A 166 -15.12 8.25 -0.47
N PHE A 167 -14.23 7.80 -1.35
CA PHE A 167 -12.79 7.85 -1.12
C PHE A 167 -12.05 8.38 -2.35
N LEU A 168 -10.83 8.88 -2.12
CA LEU A 168 -9.99 9.49 -3.15
C LEU A 168 -8.77 8.63 -3.45
N VAL A 169 -8.51 8.33 -4.73
CA VAL A 169 -7.44 7.45 -5.18
C VAL A 169 -6.41 8.22 -6.00
N PHE A 170 -5.13 7.98 -5.71
CA PHE A 170 -4.00 8.71 -6.29
C PHE A 170 -2.93 7.74 -6.80
N GLY A 171 -2.49 7.92 -8.04
CA GLY A 171 -1.33 7.23 -8.61
C GLY A 171 -0.05 8.04 -8.40
N ASP A 172 1.05 7.35 -8.10
CA ASP A 172 2.44 7.82 -8.23
C ASP A 172 2.71 9.32 -7.88
N PRO A 173 2.47 9.75 -6.62
CA PRO A 173 2.93 11.06 -6.15
C PRO A 173 4.44 11.24 -6.36
N GLN A 174 5.22 10.17 -6.17
CA GLN A 174 6.65 10.05 -6.40
C GLN A 174 7.45 11.28 -6.00
N VAL A 175 7.21 11.77 -4.78
CA VAL A 175 7.78 13.03 -4.29
C VAL A 175 9.31 12.97 -4.31
N GLY A 176 9.92 14.01 -4.89
CA GLY A 176 11.37 14.10 -5.09
C GLY A 176 11.89 13.53 -6.42
N ALA A 177 11.01 13.11 -7.33
CA ALA A 177 11.36 12.89 -8.72
C ALA A 177 11.94 14.17 -9.36
N GLY A 178 12.65 14.03 -10.48
CA GLY A 178 13.31 15.17 -11.15
C GLY A 178 14.53 15.74 -10.40
N GLY A 179 15.04 15.04 -9.38
CA GLY A 179 16.22 15.44 -8.61
C GLY A 179 15.93 16.31 -7.39
N GLY A 180 14.70 16.23 -6.84
CA GLY A 180 14.29 16.99 -5.66
C GLY A 180 13.73 18.38 -5.97
N ASP A 181 13.17 18.57 -7.17
CA ASP A 181 12.43 19.80 -7.49
C ASP A 181 11.20 19.93 -6.58
N LEU A 182 11.07 21.07 -5.89
CA LEU A 182 9.90 21.40 -5.09
C LEU A 182 8.61 21.42 -5.94
N GLY A 183 8.74 21.53 -7.27
CA GLY A 183 7.62 21.41 -8.20
C GLY A 183 6.80 20.13 -8.04
N VAL A 184 7.43 18.99 -7.69
CA VAL A 184 6.72 17.72 -7.50
C VAL A 184 5.92 17.72 -6.20
N ALA A 185 6.52 18.14 -5.08
CA ALA A 185 5.81 18.26 -3.80
C ALA A 185 4.67 19.29 -3.88
N THR A 186 4.89 20.39 -4.58
CA THR A 186 3.85 21.41 -4.83
C THR A 186 2.74 20.87 -5.73
N GLY A 187 3.08 20.05 -6.73
CA GLY A 187 2.11 19.36 -7.57
C GLY A 187 1.25 18.38 -6.78
N TRP A 188 1.87 17.61 -5.88
CA TRP A 188 1.17 16.71 -4.96
C TRP A 188 0.18 17.47 -4.06
N GLU A 189 0.63 18.50 -3.35
CA GLU A 189 -0.22 19.35 -2.51
C GLU A 189 -1.42 19.92 -3.29
N ARG A 190 -1.17 20.43 -4.50
CA ARG A 190 -2.21 20.98 -5.37
C ARG A 190 -3.24 19.94 -5.77
N THR A 191 -2.81 18.74 -6.16
CA THR A 191 -3.73 17.66 -6.52
C THR A 191 -4.54 17.19 -5.32
N LEU A 192 -3.89 16.99 -4.17
CA LEU A 192 -4.56 16.54 -2.96
C LEU A 192 -5.60 17.56 -2.48
N SER A 193 -5.23 18.84 -2.38
CA SER A 193 -6.16 19.91 -2.00
C SER A 193 -7.31 20.08 -3.00
N THR A 194 -7.05 19.93 -4.29
CA THR A 194 -8.09 19.95 -5.33
C THR A 194 -9.04 18.76 -5.20
N ALA A 195 -8.52 17.57 -4.91
CA ALA A 195 -9.29 16.35 -4.74
C ALA A 195 -10.22 16.44 -3.52
N VAL A 196 -9.68 16.85 -2.37
CA VAL A 196 -10.47 17.08 -1.15
C VAL A 196 -11.55 18.13 -1.38
N ALA A 197 -11.25 19.21 -2.12
CA ALA A 197 -12.26 20.23 -2.46
C ALA A 197 -13.31 19.78 -3.49
N THR A 198 -13.06 18.68 -4.20
CA THR A 198 -13.96 18.07 -5.19
C THR A 198 -14.84 16.98 -4.58
N ALA A 199 -14.36 16.33 -3.52
CA ALA A 199 -15.13 15.37 -2.71
C ALA A 199 -16.12 16.07 -1.77
N ASP A 200 -17.08 15.30 -1.29
CA ASP A 200 -18.08 15.65 -0.28
C ASP A 200 -17.78 14.83 0.99
N ASP A 201 -16.69 15.21 1.67
CA ASP A 201 -16.15 14.56 2.88
C ASP A 201 -15.65 13.11 2.66
N PRO A 202 -14.47 12.92 2.05
CA PRO A 202 -13.97 11.58 1.73
C PRO A 202 -13.52 10.83 2.99
N SER A 203 -13.91 9.56 3.12
CA SER A 203 -13.59 8.70 4.27
C SER A 203 -12.10 8.40 4.40
N PHE A 204 -11.39 8.27 3.28
CA PHE A 204 -9.94 8.12 3.25
C PHE A 204 -9.28 8.50 1.90
N LEU A 205 -7.96 8.63 1.93
CA LEU A 205 -7.07 8.83 0.79
C LEU A 205 -6.33 7.51 0.47
N TYR A 206 -6.43 7.02 -0.76
CA TYR A 206 -5.77 5.81 -1.22
C TYR A 206 -4.62 6.11 -2.19
N SER A 207 -3.38 5.98 -1.73
CA SER A 207 -2.17 6.14 -2.55
C SER A 207 -1.71 4.79 -3.12
N LEU A 208 -1.58 4.68 -4.45
CA LEU A 208 -1.28 3.43 -5.17
C LEU A 208 0.22 3.13 -5.33
N GLY A 209 1.05 3.65 -4.43
CA GLY A 209 2.49 3.40 -4.41
C GLY A 209 3.31 4.54 -4.99
N ASP A 210 4.62 4.40 -4.83
CA ASP A 210 5.61 5.41 -5.13
C ASP A 210 5.26 6.72 -4.41
N GLN A 211 5.10 6.68 -3.08
CA GLN A 211 4.88 7.91 -2.31
C GLN A 211 6.10 8.83 -2.44
N VAL A 212 7.29 8.24 -2.35
CA VAL A 212 8.58 8.94 -2.48
C VAL A 212 9.37 8.37 -3.65
N ASN A 213 10.25 9.19 -4.24
CA ASN A 213 11.10 8.73 -5.32
C ASN A 213 12.29 7.87 -4.85
N SER A 214 12.72 8.02 -3.59
CA SER A 214 13.88 7.35 -3.03
C SER A 214 13.51 6.72 -1.70
N ALA A 215 13.35 5.40 -1.67
CA ALA A 215 12.81 4.60 -0.55
C ALA A 215 13.19 5.03 0.87
N GLY A 216 14.45 5.42 1.12
CA GLY A 216 14.94 5.80 2.46
C GLY A 216 15.02 7.30 2.73
N ASN A 217 14.57 8.15 1.81
CA ASN A 217 14.75 9.59 1.89
C ASN A 217 13.68 10.23 2.77
N GLN A 218 14.04 10.53 4.02
CA GLN A 218 13.14 11.15 4.99
C GLN A 218 12.62 12.53 4.59
N GLU A 219 13.41 13.31 3.82
CA GLU A 219 12.95 14.61 3.33
C GLU A 219 11.79 14.47 2.35
N GLN A 220 11.81 13.42 1.52
CA GLN A 220 10.72 13.15 0.58
C GLN A 220 9.46 12.67 1.31
N TYR A 221 9.60 11.90 2.38
CA TYR A 221 8.47 11.54 3.24
C TYR A 221 7.89 12.78 3.94
N ALA A 222 8.74 13.62 4.52
CA ALA A 222 8.30 14.87 5.14
C ALA A 222 7.53 15.76 4.14
N GLN A 223 7.97 15.82 2.88
CA GLN A 223 7.27 16.56 1.82
C GLN A 223 5.97 15.88 1.38
N TYR A 224 5.92 14.54 1.31
CA TYR A 224 4.69 13.79 1.01
C TYR A 224 3.63 13.95 2.11
N LEU A 225 4.06 14.01 3.38
CA LEU A 225 3.23 14.12 4.59
C LEU A 225 3.02 15.57 5.09
N ALA A 226 3.57 16.56 4.37
CA ALA A 226 3.38 17.97 4.67
C ALA A 226 1.92 18.44 4.57
N PRO A 227 1.11 18.00 3.58
CA PRO A 227 -0.27 18.44 3.44
C PRO A 227 -1.11 18.17 4.70
N GLU A 228 -1.94 19.13 5.11
CA GLU A 228 -2.80 19.00 6.29
C GLU A 228 -3.73 17.78 6.22
N ALA A 229 -4.26 17.50 5.02
CA ALA A 229 -5.12 16.35 4.75
C ALA A 229 -4.53 15.01 5.20
N THR A 230 -3.20 14.87 5.28
CA THR A 230 -2.54 13.64 5.74
C THR A 230 -2.71 13.35 7.24
N ARG A 231 -3.18 14.35 8.01
CA ARG A 231 -3.45 14.28 9.46
C ARG A 231 -4.94 14.38 9.77
N THR A 232 -5.75 14.86 8.84
CA THR A 232 -7.19 15.05 9.05
C THR A 232 -8.05 14.05 8.28
N ILE A 233 -7.51 13.42 7.24
CA ILE A 233 -8.17 12.37 6.46
C ILE A 233 -7.29 11.10 6.52
N PRO A 234 -7.84 9.93 6.91
CA PRO A 234 -7.10 8.68 6.96
C PRO A 234 -6.44 8.33 5.62
N GLN A 235 -5.24 7.78 5.67
CA GLN A 235 -4.54 7.26 4.49
C GLN A 235 -4.50 5.73 4.46
N ALA A 236 -4.74 5.18 3.27
CA ALA A 236 -4.36 3.83 2.87
C ALA A 236 -3.24 3.93 1.83
N THR A 237 -2.16 3.17 1.99
CA THR A 237 -1.02 3.20 1.05
C THR A 237 -0.69 1.84 0.50
N THR A 238 -0.47 1.77 -0.81
CA THR A 238 0.15 0.64 -1.49
C THR A 238 1.64 0.86 -1.54
N ILE A 239 2.45 -0.19 -1.45
CA ILE A 239 3.90 -0.09 -1.57
C ILE A 239 4.32 -0.11 -3.05
N GLY A 240 5.04 0.91 -3.50
CA GLY A 240 5.61 1.00 -4.85
C GLY A 240 7.05 0.52 -4.96
N ASN A 241 7.56 0.46 -6.20
CA ASN A 241 8.95 0.04 -6.42
C ASN A 241 9.98 1.10 -6.00
N HIS A 242 9.55 2.36 -5.85
CA HIS A 242 10.39 3.40 -5.26
C HIS A 242 10.37 3.40 -3.72
N ASP A 243 9.42 2.71 -3.09
CA ASP A 243 9.30 2.62 -1.62
C ASP A 243 10.00 1.37 -1.05
N VAL A 244 10.11 0.29 -1.84
CA VAL A 244 10.49 -1.05 -1.38
C VAL A 244 11.90 -1.15 -0.79
N SER A 245 12.86 -0.37 -1.28
CA SER A 245 14.29 -0.55 -0.97
C SER A 245 14.75 0.02 0.38
N SER A 246 13.83 0.19 1.33
CA SER A 246 14.08 0.69 2.68
C SER A 246 12.99 0.21 3.63
N LYS A 247 13.27 0.18 4.95
CA LYS A 247 12.24 0.04 6.00
C LYS A 247 11.45 1.32 6.29
N ALA A 248 11.82 2.44 5.67
CA ALA A 248 11.16 3.72 5.91
C ALA A 248 9.65 3.69 5.60
N TYR A 249 9.22 2.96 4.57
CA TYR A 249 7.81 2.81 4.24
C TYR A 249 7.03 2.17 5.40
N GLU A 250 7.46 1.01 5.90
CA GLU A 250 6.85 0.37 7.08
C GLU A 250 6.93 1.26 8.33
N GLN A 251 7.99 2.05 8.51
CA GLN A 251 8.12 2.96 9.65
C GLN A 251 7.16 4.15 9.58
N HIS A 252 6.91 4.67 8.38
CA HIS A 252 5.98 5.79 8.15
C HIS A 252 4.52 5.35 8.08
N PHE A 253 4.22 4.08 7.77
CA PHE A 253 2.85 3.62 7.57
C PHE A 253 2.46 2.42 8.45
N ASN A 254 1.57 2.68 9.41
CA ASN A 254 0.97 1.69 10.30
C ASN A 254 -0.28 1.09 9.63
N ARG A 255 -0.08 0.15 8.71
CA ARG A 255 -1.16 -0.45 7.93
C ARG A 255 -1.94 -1.51 8.76
N PRO A 256 -3.26 -1.60 8.61
CA PRO A 256 -4.08 -2.59 9.32
C PRO A 256 -3.89 -3.99 8.74
N ASN A 257 -4.09 -5.04 9.55
CA ASN A 257 -4.13 -6.45 9.13
C ASN A 257 -3.02 -6.89 8.14
N VAL A 258 -1.79 -6.43 8.33
CA VAL A 258 -0.66 -6.84 7.50
C VAL A 258 -0.39 -8.34 7.70
N SER A 259 -0.45 -9.09 6.60
CA SER A 259 -0.12 -10.51 6.57
C SER A 259 1.34 -10.74 6.98
N GLN A 260 1.55 -11.74 7.82
CA GLN A 260 2.89 -12.16 8.25
C GLN A 260 3.54 -13.13 7.25
N ASP A 261 2.73 -13.75 6.39
CA ASP A 261 3.16 -14.84 5.51
C ASP A 261 3.14 -14.44 4.02
N HIS A 262 2.48 -13.33 3.67
CA HIS A 262 2.21 -12.94 2.28
C HIS A 262 2.78 -11.56 1.94
N GLY A 263 3.44 -11.45 0.79
CA GLY A 263 3.97 -10.19 0.26
C GLY A 263 5.11 -9.54 1.08
N GLY A 264 5.60 -10.19 2.13
CA GLY A 264 6.53 -9.61 3.11
C GLY A 264 7.82 -9.03 2.52
N GLY A 265 8.31 -7.96 3.15
CA GLY A 265 9.63 -7.39 2.87
C GLY A 265 10.78 -8.22 3.46
N GLY A 266 12.01 -7.86 3.11
CA GLY A 266 13.22 -8.44 3.69
C GLY A 266 13.66 -7.71 4.97
N ILE A 267 14.87 -8.01 5.46
CA ILE A 267 15.44 -7.37 6.66
C ILE A 267 15.57 -5.85 6.48
N ILE A 268 15.87 -5.39 5.27
CA ILE A 268 16.14 -3.97 4.95
C ILE A 268 15.16 -3.38 3.93
N THR A 269 14.21 -4.19 3.45
CA THR A 269 13.21 -3.77 2.45
C THR A 269 11.82 -3.88 3.04
N SER A 270 10.91 -2.99 2.63
CA SER A 270 9.52 -3.02 3.06
C SER A 270 8.68 -3.98 2.20
N GLY A 271 7.52 -4.37 2.70
CA GLY A 271 6.53 -5.15 1.95
C GLY A 271 5.28 -5.43 2.79
N GLY A 272 4.60 -6.52 2.50
CA GLY A 272 3.44 -7.04 3.23
C GLY A 272 2.15 -6.74 2.50
N ASP A 273 1.39 -7.80 2.26
CA ASP A 273 -0.02 -7.70 1.83
C ASP A 273 -0.88 -7.35 3.04
N TYR A 274 -1.98 -6.63 2.84
CA TYR A 274 -2.86 -6.24 3.93
C TYR A 274 -4.29 -5.98 3.46
N TRP A 275 -5.22 -5.87 4.40
CA TRP A 275 -6.63 -5.65 4.09
C TRP A 275 -7.33 -4.83 5.18
N PHE A 276 -8.46 -4.22 4.83
CA PHE A 276 -9.37 -3.55 5.76
C PHE A 276 -10.78 -3.50 5.19
N ILE A 277 -11.77 -3.23 6.03
CA ILE A 277 -13.15 -2.98 5.59
C ILE A 277 -13.53 -1.57 6.02
N GLU A 278 -13.68 -0.66 5.07
CA GLU A 278 -14.26 0.66 5.33
C GLU A 278 -15.61 0.73 4.62
N ASP A 279 -16.64 1.15 5.35
CA ASP A 279 -17.99 1.39 4.82
C ASP A 279 -18.51 0.29 3.88
N GLY A 280 -18.44 -0.96 4.32
CA GLY A 280 -18.95 -2.11 3.56
C GLY A 280 -18.17 -2.43 2.28
N VAL A 281 -16.96 -1.89 2.11
CA VAL A 281 -16.05 -2.24 1.01
C VAL A 281 -14.85 -2.99 1.59
N LEU A 282 -14.59 -4.19 1.07
CA LEU A 282 -13.38 -4.94 1.40
C LEU A 282 -12.24 -4.45 0.50
N PHE A 283 -11.23 -3.84 1.10
CA PHE A 283 -10.02 -3.44 0.42
C PHE A 283 -8.93 -4.48 0.65
N LEU A 284 -8.42 -5.02 -0.44
CA LEU A 284 -7.25 -5.90 -0.49
C LEU A 284 -6.09 -5.13 -1.10
N ASN A 285 -4.92 -5.21 -0.49
CA ASN A 285 -3.72 -4.56 -0.99
C ASN A 285 -2.55 -5.54 -1.03
N ILE A 286 -1.97 -5.74 -2.21
CA ILE A 286 -0.85 -6.68 -2.38
C ILE A 286 0.45 -5.98 -2.78
N ASN A 287 1.56 -6.45 -2.21
CA ASN A 287 2.90 -6.01 -2.56
C ASN A 287 3.36 -6.61 -3.90
N SER A 288 2.96 -5.98 -5.00
CA SER A 288 3.37 -6.38 -6.36
C SER A 288 4.89 -6.33 -6.65
N ASN A 289 5.73 -5.86 -5.73
CA ASN A 289 7.20 -6.03 -5.83
C ASN A 289 7.64 -7.48 -5.56
N SER A 290 6.82 -8.25 -4.85
CA SER A 290 7.03 -9.68 -4.65
C SER A 290 6.66 -10.43 -5.92
N SER A 291 7.49 -11.40 -6.31
CA SER A 291 7.21 -12.28 -7.45
C SER A 291 6.40 -13.52 -7.05
N ASP A 292 6.00 -13.65 -5.79
CA ASP A 292 5.29 -14.81 -5.25
C ASP A 292 3.78 -14.71 -5.49
N MET A 293 3.37 -15.08 -6.70
CA MET A 293 1.97 -14.93 -7.13
C MET A 293 1.04 -15.92 -6.43
N ASP A 294 1.55 -17.09 -6.04
CA ASP A 294 0.76 -18.10 -5.34
C ASP A 294 0.46 -17.62 -3.92
N ALA A 295 1.42 -16.99 -3.24
CA ALA A 295 1.22 -16.35 -1.94
C ALA A 295 0.18 -15.22 -1.98
N HIS A 296 0.21 -14.35 -2.99
CA HIS A 296 -0.80 -13.30 -3.14
C HIS A 296 -2.19 -13.88 -3.42
N ALA A 297 -2.25 -14.95 -4.22
CA ALA A 297 -3.49 -15.63 -4.53
C ALA A 297 -4.10 -16.31 -3.29
N GLU A 298 -3.28 -16.96 -2.46
CA GLU A 298 -3.66 -17.55 -1.17
C GLU A 298 -4.19 -16.47 -0.22
N PHE A 299 -3.46 -15.36 -0.07
CA PHE A 299 -3.92 -14.22 0.74
C PHE A 299 -5.30 -13.71 0.31
N ILE A 300 -5.51 -13.46 -0.98
CA ILE A 300 -6.80 -12.95 -1.49
C ILE A 300 -7.91 -13.97 -1.24
N ASP A 301 -7.68 -15.25 -1.55
CA ASP A 301 -8.66 -16.32 -1.35
C ASP A 301 -9.07 -16.44 0.13
N GLU A 302 -8.10 -16.40 1.05
CA GLU A 302 -8.34 -16.50 2.48
C GLU A 302 -9.14 -15.31 3.02
N VAL A 303 -8.73 -14.09 2.70
CA VAL A 303 -9.40 -12.87 3.19
C VAL A 303 -10.81 -12.78 2.62
N VAL A 304 -11.03 -13.04 1.33
CA VAL A 304 -12.37 -12.98 0.75
C VAL A 304 -13.26 -14.08 1.31
N ALA A 305 -12.74 -15.29 1.51
CA ALA A 305 -13.51 -16.38 2.12
C ALA A 305 -13.94 -16.07 3.57
N GLU A 306 -13.10 -15.39 4.35
CA GLU A 306 -13.39 -15.06 5.75
C GLU A 306 -14.21 -13.76 5.91
N HIS A 307 -13.94 -12.76 5.09
CA HIS A 307 -14.41 -11.38 5.28
C HIS A 307 -15.29 -10.85 4.14
N GLY A 308 -15.32 -11.48 2.97
CA GLY A 308 -16.07 -11.00 1.81
C GLY A 308 -17.58 -10.87 2.07
N GLY A 309 -18.15 -11.73 2.93
CA GLY A 309 -19.56 -11.64 3.33
C GLY A 309 -19.93 -10.42 4.18
N GLN A 310 -18.95 -9.63 4.61
CA GLN A 310 -19.13 -8.38 5.36
C GLN A 310 -19.16 -7.16 4.42
N ALA A 311 -18.81 -7.35 3.14
CA ALA A 311 -18.70 -6.28 2.15
C ALA A 311 -19.68 -6.48 0.99
N ARG A 312 -20.14 -5.35 0.42
CA ARG A 312 -20.94 -5.27 -0.80
C ARG A 312 -20.08 -5.16 -2.06
N TRP A 313 -18.88 -4.60 -1.89
CA TRP A 313 -17.90 -4.42 -2.95
C TRP A 313 -16.52 -4.86 -2.47
N THR A 314 -15.72 -5.42 -3.37
CA THR A 314 -14.33 -5.78 -3.10
C THR A 314 -13.41 -5.06 -4.09
N VAL A 315 -12.45 -4.31 -3.55
CA VAL A 315 -11.46 -3.56 -4.31
C VAL A 315 -10.08 -4.15 -4.06
N LEU A 316 -9.34 -4.46 -5.12
CA LEU A 316 -7.96 -4.91 -5.04
C LEU A 316 -7.01 -3.83 -5.56
N GLY A 317 -6.08 -3.37 -4.73
CA GLY A 317 -5.04 -2.44 -5.12
C GLY A 317 -3.64 -3.04 -5.11
N PHE A 318 -2.83 -2.66 -6.09
CA PHE A 318 -1.40 -2.94 -6.13
C PHE A 318 -0.70 -1.98 -7.06
N HIS A 319 0.62 -1.83 -6.90
CA HIS A 319 1.35 -0.78 -7.61
C HIS A 319 1.52 -1.03 -9.12
N HIS A 320 2.12 -2.16 -9.54
CA HIS A 320 2.48 -2.39 -10.94
C HIS A 320 1.27 -2.65 -11.83
N SER A 321 0.99 -1.72 -12.75
CA SER A 321 -0.19 -1.80 -13.62
C SER A 321 -0.17 -2.96 -14.60
N ILE A 322 -1.10 -3.90 -14.42
CA ILE A 322 -1.20 -5.06 -15.29
C ILE A 322 -1.89 -4.74 -16.61
N TYR A 323 -2.80 -3.76 -16.66
CA TYR A 323 -3.45 -3.29 -17.88
C TYR A 323 -3.17 -1.82 -18.06
N SER A 324 -1.99 -1.51 -18.60
CA SER A 324 -1.58 -0.15 -18.90
C SER A 324 -1.52 0.07 -20.41
N THR A 325 -1.72 1.32 -20.83
CA THR A 325 -1.48 1.81 -22.19
C THR A 325 -0.16 2.59 -22.32
N ALA A 326 0.79 2.40 -21.41
CA ALA A 326 2.12 3.01 -21.45
C ALA A 326 3.23 1.96 -21.59
N THR A 327 4.47 2.43 -21.74
CA THR A 327 5.63 1.61 -22.14
C THR A 327 5.94 0.39 -21.27
N HIS A 328 5.53 0.37 -20.00
CA HIS A 328 5.79 -0.75 -19.08
C HIS A 328 4.79 -1.90 -19.23
N TRP A 329 3.75 -1.76 -20.06
CA TRP A 329 2.77 -2.82 -20.33
C TRP A 329 3.41 -4.16 -20.74
N ASN A 330 4.61 -4.15 -21.32
CA ASN A 330 5.26 -5.33 -21.86
C ASN A 330 6.37 -5.92 -20.97
N ASP A 331 6.58 -5.36 -19.78
CA ASP A 331 7.59 -5.80 -18.83
C ASP A 331 7.30 -7.21 -18.28
N LEU A 332 8.36 -7.92 -17.89
CA LEU A 332 8.27 -9.35 -17.59
C LEU A 332 7.53 -9.64 -16.28
N ASP A 333 7.71 -8.81 -15.27
CA ASP A 333 6.97 -8.79 -14.01
C ASP A 333 5.49 -8.44 -14.24
N VAL A 334 5.21 -7.38 -15.00
CA VAL A 334 3.84 -6.98 -15.39
C VAL A 334 3.10 -8.13 -16.10
N LYS A 335 3.75 -8.83 -17.03
CA LYS A 335 3.17 -10.02 -17.69
C LYS A 335 2.90 -11.18 -16.75
N ARG A 336 3.73 -11.39 -15.73
CA ARG A 336 3.52 -12.45 -14.73
C ARG A 336 2.31 -12.12 -13.88
N LEU A 337 2.21 -10.89 -13.40
CA LEU A 337 1.05 -10.39 -12.66
C LEU A 337 -0.21 -10.47 -13.52
N ARG A 338 -0.21 -10.00 -14.77
CA ARG A 338 -1.36 -10.09 -15.68
C ARG A 338 -1.83 -11.51 -15.95
N LYS A 339 -0.92 -12.49 -15.90
CA LYS A 339 -1.29 -13.90 -16.02
C LYS A 339 -1.93 -14.45 -14.74
N ALA A 340 -1.51 -13.96 -13.57
CA ALA A 340 -1.90 -14.51 -12.28
C ALA A 340 -3.16 -13.85 -11.70
N ILE A 341 -3.30 -12.53 -11.84
CA ILE A 341 -4.35 -11.75 -11.15
C ILE A 341 -5.75 -11.98 -11.71
N PRO A 342 -6.03 -11.96 -13.03
CA PRO A 342 -7.41 -12.10 -13.53
C PRO A 342 -8.10 -13.40 -13.08
N PRO A 343 -7.44 -14.59 -13.08
CA PRO A 343 -8.06 -15.80 -12.52
C PRO A 343 -8.35 -15.72 -11.02
N VAL A 344 -7.57 -14.96 -10.24
CA VAL A 344 -7.78 -14.76 -8.80
C VAL A 344 -8.91 -13.76 -8.58
N ALA A 345 -8.92 -12.67 -9.35
CA ALA A 345 -9.96 -11.65 -9.31
C ALA A 345 -11.33 -12.27 -9.64
N ALA A 346 -11.41 -13.08 -10.70
CA ALA A 346 -12.66 -13.70 -11.12
C ALA A 346 -13.24 -14.67 -10.09
N ARG A 347 -12.41 -15.55 -9.50
CA ARG A 347 -12.93 -16.56 -8.54
C ARG A 347 -13.32 -15.98 -7.18
N ASN A 348 -12.81 -14.79 -6.85
CA ASN A 348 -13.15 -14.06 -5.64
C ASN A 348 -14.13 -12.91 -5.90
N ASP A 349 -14.65 -12.81 -7.12
CA ASP A 349 -15.57 -11.77 -7.56
C ASP A 349 -15.12 -10.34 -7.21
N ILE A 350 -13.84 -10.05 -7.45
CA ILE A 350 -13.28 -8.71 -7.26
C ILE A 350 -13.94 -7.75 -8.26
N ASP A 351 -14.50 -6.66 -7.76
CA ASP A 351 -15.28 -5.72 -8.57
C ASP A 351 -14.38 -4.74 -9.32
N LEU A 352 -13.43 -4.15 -8.61
CA LEU A 352 -12.53 -3.11 -9.11
C LEU A 352 -11.09 -3.42 -8.73
N VAL A 353 -10.20 -3.30 -9.70
CA VAL A 353 -8.75 -3.32 -9.47
C VAL A 353 -8.15 -1.96 -9.80
N VAL A 354 -7.34 -1.42 -8.89
CA VAL A 354 -6.68 -0.12 -9.04
C VAL A 354 -5.15 -0.24 -8.96
N SER A 355 -4.45 0.42 -9.87
CA SER A 355 -2.97 0.42 -9.91
C SER A 355 -2.36 1.73 -10.41
N GLY A 356 -1.06 1.92 -10.19
CA GLY A 356 -0.26 3.11 -10.57
C GLY A 356 0.87 2.74 -11.54
N HIS A 357 2.12 3.08 -11.21
CA HIS A 357 3.37 2.67 -11.87
C HIS A 357 3.63 3.23 -13.28
N ASP A 358 2.61 3.32 -14.11
CA ASP A 358 2.73 3.61 -15.55
C ASP A 358 2.44 5.08 -15.91
N HIS A 359 2.13 5.92 -14.92
CA HIS A 359 1.99 7.37 -15.09
C HIS A 359 1.14 7.77 -16.30
N ILE A 360 0.09 7.01 -16.59
CA ILE A 360 -0.88 7.23 -17.65
C ILE A 360 -2.24 6.82 -17.13
N PHE A 361 -3.31 7.51 -17.54
CA PHE A 361 -4.65 7.06 -17.16
C PHE A 361 -5.17 6.07 -18.19
N ASN A 362 -5.65 4.92 -17.71
CA ASN A 362 -6.32 3.89 -18.50
C ASN A 362 -7.46 3.29 -17.67
N ARG A 363 -8.59 3.03 -18.33
CA ARG A 363 -9.65 2.13 -17.90
C ARG A 363 -9.83 1.02 -18.93
N THR A 364 -9.96 -0.22 -18.47
CA THR A 364 -10.23 -1.36 -19.35
C THR A 364 -11.71 -1.47 -19.72
N PHE A 365 -12.03 -2.33 -20.68
CA PHE A 365 -13.33 -3.00 -20.70
C PHE A 365 -13.53 -3.82 -19.41
N LEU A 366 -14.75 -4.34 -19.17
CA LEU A 366 -14.89 -5.45 -18.23
C LEU A 366 -14.05 -6.63 -18.71
N MET A 367 -13.26 -7.20 -17.81
CA MET A 367 -12.36 -8.31 -18.12
C MET A 367 -12.83 -9.60 -17.47
N ASP A 368 -12.67 -10.72 -18.17
CA ASP A 368 -12.96 -12.06 -17.66
C ASP A 368 -11.79 -12.66 -16.86
N GLY A 369 -12.02 -13.85 -16.29
CA GLY A 369 -10.99 -14.60 -15.56
C GLY A 369 -9.82 -15.13 -16.41
N GLU A 370 -9.90 -15.07 -17.74
CA GLU A 370 -8.75 -15.33 -18.63
C GLU A 370 -7.94 -14.06 -18.91
N GLY A 371 -8.39 -12.91 -18.39
CA GLY A 371 -7.78 -11.61 -18.59
C GLY A 371 -8.05 -11.00 -19.95
N LYS A 372 -9.18 -11.33 -20.57
CA LYS A 372 -9.62 -10.78 -21.87
C LYS A 372 -10.85 -9.88 -21.68
N PRO A 373 -11.10 -8.93 -22.59
CA PRO A 373 -12.36 -8.20 -22.60
C PRO A 373 -13.54 -9.16 -22.73
N VAL A 374 -14.57 -8.95 -21.91
CA VAL A 374 -15.83 -9.70 -21.98
C VAL A 374 -16.47 -9.47 -23.36
N GLU A 375 -16.92 -10.54 -24.00
CA GLU A 375 -17.51 -10.43 -25.34
C GLU A 375 -18.78 -9.56 -25.29
N GLY A 376 -18.77 -8.46 -26.04
CA GLY A 376 -19.89 -7.53 -26.10
C GLY A 376 -19.93 -6.47 -25.00
N SER A 377 -18.96 -6.44 -24.08
CA SER A 377 -18.82 -5.30 -23.15
C SER A 377 -18.52 -4.02 -23.92
N GLU A 378 -19.16 -2.92 -23.53
CA GLU A 378 -18.84 -1.60 -24.06
C GLU A 378 -17.74 -0.95 -23.19
N ALA A 379 -17.10 0.12 -23.69
CA ALA A 379 -16.25 0.97 -22.86
C ALA A 379 -17.09 2.15 -22.31
N GLY A 380 -18.28 1.82 -21.81
CA GLY A 380 -19.33 2.76 -21.48
C GLY A 380 -19.05 3.52 -20.18
N ALA A 381 -19.96 4.44 -19.86
CA ALA A 381 -20.01 5.10 -18.56
C ALA A 381 -20.82 4.26 -17.54
N ASP A 382 -21.63 3.32 -18.01
CA ASP A 382 -22.45 2.42 -17.20
C ASP A 382 -22.06 0.97 -17.54
N GLU A 383 -21.47 0.25 -16.59
CA GLU A 383 -21.03 -1.12 -16.74
C GLU A 383 -21.84 -2.03 -15.81
N ALA A 384 -22.44 -3.08 -16.36
CA ALA A 384 -23.10 -4.12 -15.57
C ALA A 384 -22.21 -5.37 -15.55
N LYS A 385 -21.57 -5.65 -14.41
CA LYS A 385 -20.73 -6.84 -14.24
C LYS A 385 -21.53 -8.06 -13.84
N GLU A 386 -21.24 -9.18 -14.48
CA GLU A 386 -21.60 -10.50 -13.94
C GLU A 386 -20.52 -11.00 -12.97
N ASP A 387 -20.82 -12.08 -12.25
CA ASP A 387 -19.88 -12.70 -11.32
C ASP A 387 -18.57 -13.08 -12.02
N GLY A 388 -17.46 -12.69 -11.41
CA GLY A 388 -16.11 -12.97 -11.89
C GLY A 388 -15.64 -12.10 -13.06
N GLN A 389 -16.38 -11.04 -13.39
CA GLN A 389 -15.92 -9.97 -14.27
C GLN A 389 -15.37 -8.80 -13.44
N THR A 390 -14.26 -8.21 -13.86
CA THR A 390 -13.57 -7.16 -13.10
C THR A 390 -13.24 -5.96 -13.97
N LEU A 391 -13.43 -4.75 -13.43
CA LEU A 391 -12.96 -3.51 -14.05
C LEU A 391 -11.56 -3.15 -13.54
N TYR A 392 -10.66 -2.71 -14.42
CA TYR A 392 -9.30 -2.31 -14.05
C TYR A 392 -9.05 -0.84 -14.38
N LEU A 393 -8.51 -0.11 -13.40
CA LEU A 393 -8.09 1.29 -13.52
C LEU A 393 -6.59 1.41 -13.25
N THR A 394 -5.88 1.97 -14.22
CA THR A 394 -4.49 2.41 -14.10
C THR A 394 -4.51 3.93 -13.95
N LEU A 395 -4.06 4.45 -12.82
CA LEU A 395 -4.00 5.88 -12.56
C LEU A 395 -2.66 6.46 -13.02
N THR A 396 -2.70 7.71 -13.49
CA THR A 396 -1.51 8.49 -13.81
C THR A 396 -0.90 9.12 -12.55
N SER A 397 0.23 9.82 -12.71
CA SER A 397 0.86 10.58 -11.64
C SER A 397 -0.08 11.64 -11.07
N SER A 398 -0.20 11.68 -9.76
CA SER A 398 -0.97 12.68 -9.02
C SER A 398 -0.18 13.96 -8.76
N SER A 399 1.16 13.93 -8.87
CA SER A 399 2.00 15.12 -8.65
C SER A 399 2.47 15.78 -9.94
N GLY A 400 2.42 15.07 -11.06
CA GLY A 400 3.09 15.47 -12.30
C GLY A 400 4.60 15.23 -12.26
N SER A 401 5.04 14.22 -11.52
CA SER A 401 6.45 13.86 -11.38
C SER A 401 7.12 13.51 -12.72
N LYS A 402 6.44 12.68 -13.52
CA LYS A 402 6.79 12.24 -14.88
C LYS A 402 5.57 11.59 -15.54
N PHE A 403 5.64 11.37 -16.85
CA PHE A 403 4.62 10.68 -17.65
C PHE A 403 5.30 9.77 -18.67
N TYR A 404 4.61 8.72 -19.12
CA TYR A 404 5.15 7.76 -20.09
C TYR A 404 4.41 7.80 -21.43
N ASP A 405 5.13 7.39 -22.47
CA ASP A 405 4.61 7.39 -23.84
C ASP A 405 3.45 6.40 -24.00
N TYR A 406 2.37 6.89 -24.61
CA TYR A 406 1.19 6.10 -24.95
C TYR A 406 1.48 5.04 -26.01
N VAL A 407 0.94 3.84 -25.79
CA VAL A 407 0.99 2.69 -26.68
C VAL A 407 -0.44 2.34 -27.15
N PRO A 408 -0.77 2.61 -28.43
CA PRO A 408 -2.12 2.37 -28.96
C PRO A 408 -2.38 0.92 -29.35
N GLY A 409 -3.66 0.55 -29.38
CA GLY A 409 -4.14 -0.69 -30.03
C GLY A 409 -4.01 -1.94 -29.17
N LEU A 410 -3.99 -1.76 -27.86
CA LEU A 410 -4.04 -2.84 -26.88
C LEU A 410 -5.50 -3.30 -26.72
N ASP A 411 -5.72 -4.60 -26.62
CA ASP A 411 -7.07 -5.19 -26.68
C ASP A 411 -7.92 -4.92 -25.44
N TRP A 412 -7.30 -4.64 -24.29
CA TRP A 412 -7.99 -4.24 -23.06
C TRP A 412 -8.39 -2.78 -23.00
N GLU A 413 -7.88 -1.92 -23.89
CA GLU A 413 -8.06 -0.46 -23.82
C GLU A 413 -9.53 -0.06 -24.04
N GLY A 414 -10.24 0.24 -22.96
CA GLY A 414 -11.59 0.81 -23.01
C GLY A 414 -11.54 2.33 -23.17
N LYS A 415 -10.79 2.99 -22.28
CA LYS A 415 -10.55 4.44 -22.32
C LYS A 415 -9.16 4.77 -21.80
N SER A 416 -8.48 5.70 -22.46
CA SER A 416 -7.17 6.19 -22.05
C SER A 416 -7.08 7.71 -22.18
N VAL A 417 -6.28 8.33 -21.31
CA VAL A 417 -5.98 9.75 -21.38
C VAL A 417 -4.49 9.95 -21.17
N HIS A 418 -3.86 10.67 -22.10
CA HIS A 418 -2.42 10.73 -22.27
C HIS A 418 -1.96 12.16 -22.62
N ASN A 419 -2.36 13.13 -21.80
CA ASN A 419 -2.08 14.56 -22.00
C ASN A 419 -1.03 15.13 -21.02
N ASP A 420 -0.32 14.25 -20.31
CA ASP A 420 0.73 14.59 -19.35
C ASP A 420 0.25 15.54 -18.24
N MET A 421 -0.97 15.32 -17.75
CA MET A 421 -1.57 16.10 -16.68
C MET A 421 -1.72 15.27 -15.40
N PRO A 422 -1.43 15.86 -14.23
CA PRO A 422 -1.70 15.17 -12.98
C PRO A 422 -3.19 14.87 -12.84
N ALA A 423 -3.54 13.73 -12.23
CA ALA A 423 -4.93 13.37 -11.99
C ALA A 423 -5.14 12.64 -10.67
N PHE A 424 -6.40 12.58 -10.25
CA PHE A 424 -6.88 11.73 -9.16
C PHE A 424 -8.23 11.11 -9.56
N THR A 425 -8.61 10.04 -8.88
CA THR A 425 -9.93 9.42 -9.06
C THR A 425 -10.73 9.54 -7.77
N ARG A 426 -11.98 9.97 -7.88
CA ARG A 426 -12.94 9.98 -6.80
C ARG A 426 -13.85 8.78 -6.97
N VAL A 427 -13.95 7.94 -5.94
CA VAL A 427 -14.78 6.74 -5.96
C VAL A 427 -15.92 6.91 -4.98
N ARG A 428 -17.15 6.77 -5.47
CA ARG A 428 -18.37 6.73 -4.65
C ARG A 428 -18.93 5.33 -4.64
N VAL A 429 -19.37 4.89 -3.49
CA VAL A 429 -19.89 3.54 -3.30
C VAL A 429 -21.25 3.63 -2.64
N SER A 430 -22.23 2.93 -3.21
CA SER A 430 -23.54 2.69 -2.60
C SER A 430 -23.82 1.19 -2.55
N ASP A 431 -24.99 0.80 -2.07
CA ASP A 431 -25.43 -0.59 -2.13
C ASP A 431 -25.66 -1.09 -3.57
N GLU A 432 -25.90 -0.18 -4.52
CA GLU A 432 -26.28 -0.51 -5.90
C GLU A 432 -25.14 -0.33 -6.90
N ALA A 433 -24.19 0.58 -6.62
CA ALA A 433 -23.16 0.94 -7.58
C ALA A 433 -21.83 1.35 -6.92
N LEU A 434 -20.74 1.10 -7.65
CA LEU A 434 -19.44 1.72 -7.45
C LEU A 434 -19.16 2.66 -8.63
N ARG A 435 -18.99 3.96 -8.37
CA ARG A 435 -18.73 4.95 -9.41
C ARG A 435 -17.36 5.57 -9.24
N ALA A 436 -16.50 5.41 -10.24
CA ALA A 436 -15.19 6.03 -10.31
C ALA A 436 -15.20 7.19 -11.31
N THR A 437 -14.97 8.41 -10.82
CA THR A 437 -14.86 9.62 -11.63
C THR A 437 -13.43 10.15 -11.54
N THR A 438 -12.72 10.21 -12.67
CA THR A 438 -11.32 10.67 -12.74
C THR A 438 -11.26 12.12 -13.17
N TYR A 439 -10.46 12.90 -12.47
CA TYR A 439 -10.26 14.32 -12.72
C TYR A 439 -8.78 14.64 -12.92
N GLU A 440 -8.49 15.44 -13.94
CA GLU A 440 -7.19 16.07 -14.09
C GLU A 440 -7.10 17.37 -13.29
N VAL A 441 -5.87 17.71 -12.90
CA VAL A 441 -5.55 18.90 -12.12
C VAL A 441 -4.54 19.75 -12.90
N PRO A 442 -5.02 20.66 -13.75
CA PRO A 442 -4.16 21.53 -14.53
C PRO A 442 -3.24 22.37 -13.67
N ALA A 443 -1.94 22.34 -13.99
CA ALA A 443 -1.01 23.36 -13.49
C ALA A 443 -1.51 24.68 -14.07
N GLU A 444 -1.92 25.61 -13.21
CA GLU A 444 -2.57 26.87 -13.63
C GLU A 444 -2.01 27.38 -14.96
N GLY A 445 -2.85 27.41 -16.01
CA GLY A 445 -2.62 28.32 -17.11
C GLY A 445 -2.84 29.72 -16.54
N ALA A 446 -1.87 30.63 -16.69
CA ALA A 446 -2.06 32.04 -16.38
C ALA A 446 -3.45 32.50 -16.85
N SER A 447 -4.31 32.92 -15.92
CA SER A 447 -5.45 33.73 -16.32
C SER A 447 -4.87 34.92 -17.09
N ALA A 448 -5.34 35.15 -18.30
CA ALA A 448 -4.90 36.29 -19.11
C ALA A 448 -5.18 37.65 -18.42
N ASP A 449 -5.96 37.63 -17.33
CA ASP A 449 -6.34 38.76 -16.54
C ASP A 449 -5.79 38.57 -15.11
N GLY A 450 -4.73 39.32 -14.82
CA GLY A 450 -3.93 39.23 -13.60
C GLY A 450 -4.64 39.76 -12.35
N GLU A 451 -5.57 38.97 -11.81
CA GLU A 451 -6.09 39.14 -10.46
C GLU A 451 -5.65 37.96 -9.60
N ARG A 452 -4.76 38.21 -8.65
CA ARG A 452 -4.49 37.30 -7.52
C ARG A 452 -5.74 37.22 -6.66
N ALA A 453 -6.55 36.20 -6.88
CA ALA A 453 -7.61 35.76 -5.99
C ALA A 453 -7.63 34.23 -6.02
N GLU A 454 -7.41 33.60 -4.87
CA GLU A 454 -7.78 32.22 -4.51
C GLU A 454 -8.09 31.30 -5.70
N ALA A 455 -7.06 30.89 -6.44
CA ALA A 455 -7.23 29.92 -7.50
C ALA A 455 -7.31 28.51 -6.90
N ARG A 456 -8.52 28.07 -6.56
CA ARG A 456 -8.81 26.62 -6.54
C ARG A 456 -8.51 26.14 -7.96
N ALA A 457 -7.51 25.27 -8.14
CA ALA A 457 -7.32 24.61 -9.42
C ALA A 457 -8.63 23.89 -9.77
N THR A 458 -9.21 24.19 -10.93
CA THR A 458 -10.46 23.56 -11.36
C THR A 458 -10.12 22.16 -11.84
N ALA A 459 -10.57 21.14 -11.11
CA ALA A 459 -10.49 19.75 -11.55
C ALA A 459 -11.34 19.58 -12.83
N GLU A 460 -10.78 18.96 -13.88
CA GLU A 460 -11.52 18.66 -15.11
C GLU A 460 -11.80 17.16 -15.18
N GLN A 461 -13.08 16.79 -15.29
CA GLN A 461 -13.49 15.39 -15.39
C GLN A 461 -13.05 14.82 -16.75
N ILE A 462 -12.26 13.74 -16.69
CA ILE A 462 -11.78 13.04 -17.89
C ILE A 462 -12.39 11.66 -18.04
N ASP A 463 -12.84 11.04 -16.96
CA ASP A 463 -13.59 9.78 -17.00
C ASP A 463 -14.63 9.70 -15.89
N ASP A 464 -15.64 8.85 -16.12
CA ASP A 464 -16.76 8.63 -15.24
C ASP A 464 -17.40 7.30 -15.60
N VAL A 465 -17.14 6.30 -14.77
CA VAL A 465 -17.64 4.95 -14.93
C VAL A 465 -18.39 4.54 -13.68
N GLU A 466 -19.58 4.00 -13.87
CA GLU A 466 -20.44 3.45 -12.83
C GLU A 466 -20.60 1.95 -13.07
N LEU A 467 -20.14 1.18 -12.10
CA LEU A 467 -20.20 -0.27 -12.08
C LEU A 467 -21.38 -0.71 -11.23
N ARG A 468 -22.25 -1.53 -11.81
CA ARG A 468 -23.38 -2.20 -11.12
C ARG A 468 -23.22 -3.71 -11.26
N ARG A 469 -23.75 -4.45 -10.29
CA ARG A 469 -23.93 -5.91 -10.46
C ARG A 469 -25.10 -6.14 -11.43
N ALA A 470 -24.93 -7.02 -12.40
CA ALA A 470 -26.01 -7.44 -13.27
C ALA A 470 -27.11 -8.09 -12.42
N GLU A 471 -28.37 -7.70 -12.66
CA GLU A 471 -29.50 -8.38 -12.01
C GLU A 471 -29.48 -9.85 -12.43
N ALA A 472 -29.47 -10.78 -11.46
CA ALA A 472 -29.61 -12.19 -11.76
C ALA A 472 -30.92 -12.38 -12.54
N GLU A 473 -30.86 -12.92 -13.76
CA GLU A 473 -32.08 -13.32 -14.47
C GLU A 473 -32.83 -14.32 -13.59
N GLU A 474 -33.99 -13.91 -13.06
CA GLU A 474 -34.93 -14.82 -12.43
C GLU A 474 -35.18 -15.98 -13.41
N PRO A 475 -35.02 -17.24 -12.99
CA PRO A 475 -35.20 -18.37 -13.90
C PRO A 475 -36.59 -18.27 -14.53
N ALA A 476 -36.62 -18.27 -15.87
CA ALA A 476 -37.87 -18.24 -16.61
C ALA A 476 -38.80 -19.33 -16.04
N PRO A 477 -40.09 -19.02 -15.78
CA PRO A 477 -41.01 -20.03 -15.30
C PRO A 477 -41.01 -21.20 -16.29
N ASP A 478 -40.80 -22.43 -15.78
CA ASP A 478 -40.82 -23.67 -16.56
C ASP A 478 -42.11 -23.76 -17.38
N ASP A 479 -42.06 -23.32 -18.64
CA ASP A 479 -43.11 -23.51 -19.65
C ASP A 479 -43.00 -24.92 -20.25
N ASP A 480 -43.01 -25.94 -19.39
CA ASP A 480 -43.13 -27.35 -19.80
C ASP A 480 -44.21 -28.06 -18.96
N ALA A 481 -45.42 -27.50 -19.03
CA ALA A 481 -46.64 -28.22 -18.68
C ALA A 481 -47.71 -27.99 -19.73
N GLU A 482 -47.65 -28.68 -20.87
CA GLU A 482 -48.83 -29.17 -21.57
C GLU A 482 -48.44 -30.25 -22.60
N ALA A 483 -48.78 -31.52 -22.30
CA ALA A 483 -49.49 -32.46 -23.18
C ALA A 483 -49.08 -33.93 -22.92
N ASP A 484 -49.80 -34.61 -22.03
CA ASP A 484 -50.28 -35.96 -22.37
C ASP A 484 -51.68 -36.19 -21.81
N ALA A 485 -52.63 -36.33 -22.73
CA ALA A 485 -54.02 -36.68 -22.46
C ALA A 485 -54.18 -38.18 -22.71
N GLY A 486 -54.44 -38.96 -21.66
CA GLY A 486 -54.76 -40.39 -21.77
C GLY A 486 -55.39 -40.99 -20.52
N SER A 487 -56.74 -41.00 -20.49
CA SER A 487 -57.68 -41.94 -19.85
C SER A 487 -57.27 -42.64 -18.51
N GLU A 488 -58.03 -42.55 -17.43
CA GLU A 488 -59.29 -43.28 -17.18
C GLU A 488 -59.84 -42.89 -15.78
N ALA A 489 -61.12 -43.17 -15.57
CA ALA A 489 -62.01 -42.65 -14.52
C ALA A 489 -61.69 -43.02 -13.04
N GLY A 490 -62.09 -42.15 -12.12
CA GLY A 490 -62.15 -42.44 -10.67
C GLY A 490 -62.77 -41.34 -9.81
N ALA A 491 -64.07 -41.48 -9.54
CA ALA A 491 -65.00 -40.72 -8.68
C ALA A 491 -64.53 -39.92 -7.43
N SER A 492 -65.06 -38.69 -7.35
CA SER A 492 -65.79 -38.02 -6.24
C SER A 492 -65.16 -37.73 -4.85
N GLY A 493 -65.22 -36.45 -4.43
CA GLY A 493 -65.70 -36.06 -3.09
C GLY A 493 -65.07 -34.83 -2.40
N GLY A 494 -65.87 -33.77 -2.16
CA GLY A 494 -65.78 -32.75 -1.07
C GLY A 494 -64.71 -31.64 -1.20
N ALA A 495 -65.01 -30.33 -1.24
CA ALA A 495 -65.57 -29.43 -0.19
C ALA A 495 -64.69 -29.41 1.08
N ASP A 496 -64.28 -28.32 1.75
CA ASP A 496 -64.57 -26.88 1.72
C ASP A 496 -63.60 -26.16 2.71
N SER A 497 -63.29 -24.89 2.44
CA SER A 497 -63.04 -23.75 3.36
C SER A 497 -62.03 -23.73 4.53
N SER A 498 -61.57 -22.48 4.75
CA SER A 498 -61.25 -21.78 6.02
C SER A 498 -59.79 -21.89 6.51
N ALA A 499 -58.98 -20.82 6.55
CA ALA A 499 -59.09 -19.53 7.24
C ALA A 499 -58.74 -19.56 8.75
N ASP A 500 -57.79 -18.68 9.09
CA ASP A 500 -57.75 -17.82 10.29
C ASP A 500 -56.97 -18.25 11.55
N GLY A 501 -56.35 -17.23 12.16
CA GLY A 501 -55.98 -17.13 13.58
C GLY A 501 -54.50 -17.35 13.90
N SER A 502 -53.63 -16.33 14.03
CA SER A 502 -53.56 -15.25 15.03
C SER A 502 -52.74 -15.60 16.29
N ASP A 503 -51.78 -14.72 16.56
CA ASP A 503 -51.36 -14.16 17.86
C ASP A 503 -50.52 -14.98 18.85
N ALA A 504 -49.23 -14.62 18.86
CA ALA A 504 -48.50 -13.95 19.94
C ALA A 504 -48.98 -14.10 21.39
N GLU A 505 -48.05 -14.49 22.27
CA GLU A 505 -47.99 -14.07 23.68
C GLU A 505 -46.51 -13.88 24.09
N ILE A 506 -46.21 -12.68 24.56
CA ILE A 506 -45.01 -12.25 25.28
C ILE A 506 -45.36 -12.28 26.77
N ASN A 507 -44.52 -12.84 27.67
CA ASN A 507 -43.89 -12.04 28.74
C ASN A 507 -43.03 -12.82 29.75
N ALA A 508 -41.86 -12.21 30.00
CA ALA A 508 -41.21 -11.94 31.30
C ALA A 508 -41.05 -13.01 32.38
N GLY A 509 -39.79 -13.16 32.82
CA GLY A 509 -39.41 -12.48 34.06
C GLY A 509 -38.69 -13.30 35.14
N ALA A 510 -37.56 -12.72 35.58
CA ALA A 510 -36.95 -12.79 36.92
C ALA A 510 -35.91 -13.89 37.26
N SER A 511 -34.63 -13.45 37.21
CA SER A 511 -33.66 -13.35 38.33
C SER A 511 -33.63 -14.43 39.42
N ALA A 512 -32.46 -15.06 39.62
CA ALA A 512 -31.65 -14.94 40.86
C ALA A 512 -30.43 -15.89 40.87
N THR A 513 -29.24 -15.30 41.01
CA THR A 513 -28.09 -15.66 41.87
C THR A 513 -27.81 -17.11 42.30
N GLY A 514 -26.54 -17.53 42.17
CA GLY A 514 -25.94 -18.55 43.04
C GLY A 514 -24.61 -19.12 42.53
N SER A 515 -23.50 -18.67 43.10
CA SER A 515 -22.16 -19.30 43.04
C SER A 515 -22.16 -20.72 43.61
N ASP A 516 -21.33 -21.62 43.07
CA ASP A 516 -20.15 -22.16 43.79
C ASP A 516 -19.42 -23.29 43.03
N SER A 517 -18.09 -23.17 43.02
CA SER A 517 -17.03 -24.18 43.16
C SER A 517 -16.97 -25.44 42.29
N ASP A 518 -15.93 -25.46 41.44
CA ASP A 518 -14.74 -26.33 41.47
C ASP A 518 -14.82 -27.88 41.59
N VAL A 519 -13.85 -28.43 40.82
CA VAL A 519 -13.03 -29.67 40.91
C VAL A 519 -13.44 -30.99 40.24
N ASP A 520 -12.46 -31.46 39.44
CA ASP A 520 -11.95 -32.83 39.22
C ASP A 520 -12.47 -33.70 38.05
N ALA A 521 -11.71 -33.63 36.96
CA ALA A 521 -10.76 -34.65 36.47
C ALA A 521 -11.21 -36.11 36.18
N ALA A 522 -11.00 -36.46 34.90
CA ALA A 522 -10.26 -37.60 34.38
C ALA A 522 -10.94 -38.97 34.09
N SER A 523 -10.93 -39.27 32.79
CA SER A 523 -10.54 -40.50 32.07
C SER A 523 -11.34 -41.80 32.20
N SER A 524 -11.67 -42.34 31.02
CA SER A 524 -11.37 -43.74 30.68
C SER A 524 -11.24 -43.90 29.15
N ASP A 525 -10.09 -44.43 28.75
CA ASP A 525 -9.75 -44.98 27.43
C ASP A 525 -10.63 -46.19 27.08
N ASP A 526 -10.81 -46.47 25.78
CA ASP A 526 -10.70 -47.86 25.27
C ASP A 526 -10.23 -47.88 23.81
N ASP A 527 -9.30 -48.82 23.57
CA ASP A 527 -8.54 -49.10 22.36
C ASP A 527 -9.33 -49.94 21.33
N GLY A 528 -8.90 -49.91 20.07
CA GLY A 528 -9.39 -50.84 19.04
C GLY A 528 -8.66 -50.81 17.71
N SER A 529 -7.43 -51.34 17.69
CA SER A 529 -6.59 -51.53 16.49
C SER A 529 -7.09 -52.58 15.48
N GLY A 530 -6.70 -52.42 14.21
CA GLY A 530 -6.76 -53.45 13.17
C GLY A 530 -5.94 -53.05 11.92
N SER A 531 -4.83 -53.76 11.68
CA SER A 531 -3.81 -53.54 10.66
C SER A 531 -3.94 -54.45 9.43
N GLU A 532 -2.98 -54.27 8.50
CA GLU A 532 -2.53 -55.10 7.34
C GLU A 532 -2.99 -54.56 5.97
N ALA A 533 -2.15 -53.90 5.16
CA ALA A 533 -0.93 -54.32 4.44
C ALA A 533 -1.20 -54.76 2.99
N GLY A 534 -0.52 -54.11 2.04
CA GLY A 534 -0.49 -54.45 0.62
C GLY A 534 0.55 -53.62 -0.14
N THR A 535 1.70 -54.21 -0.41
CA THR A 535 2.88 -53.64 -1.09
C THR A 535 2.92 -53.94 -2.59
N ALA A 536 3.72 -53.11 -3.29
CA ALA A 536 4.46 -53.33 -4.55
C ALA A 536 3.75 -52.98 -5.87
N ASP A 537 4.35 -52.06 -6.67
CA ASP A 537 5.31 -52.45 -7.70
C ASP A 537 6.12 -51.23 -8.21
N ALA A 538 7.39 -51.47 -8.55
CA ALA A 538 8.34 -50.52 -9.12
C ALA A 538 8.85 -51.08 -10.45
N GLY A 539 8.72 -50.31 -11.53
CA GLY A 539 9.21 -50.65 -12.86
C GLY A 539 10.18 -49.60 -13.40
N THR A 540 11.43 -50.03 -13.59
CA THR A 540 12.61 -49.31 -14.09
C THR A 540 12.61 -48.97 -15.58
N ALA A 541 13.23 -47.81 -15.88
CA ALA A 541 14.19 -47.49 -16.95
C ALA A 541 13.80 -47.59 -18.44
N ASP A 542 13.97 -46.47 -19.17
CA ASP A 542 14.81 -46.47 -20.38
C ASP A 542 15.49 -45.11 -20.60
N SER A 543 16.70 -45.21 -21.13
CA SER A 543 17.69 -44.17 -21.43
C SER A 543 17.69 -43.83 -22.91
N GLY A 544 17.80 -42.56 -23.26
CA GLY A 544 18.07 -42.12 -24.64
C GLY A 544 18.82 -40.80 -24.65
N ALA A 545 20.09 -40.85 -25.06
CA ALA A 545 21.01 -39.73 -25.14
C ALA A 545 21.23 -39.31 -26.61
N GLU A 546 21.44 -38.00 -26.79
CA GLU A 546 22.20 -37.31 -27.86
C GLU A 546 21.79 -37.44 -29.34
N ALA A 547 21.53 -36.29 -29.98
CA ALA A 547 22.03 -35.98 -31.33
C ALA A 547 22.06 -34.46 -31.60
N ASP A 548 23.27 -33.97 -31.85
CA ASP A 548 23.65 -32.68 -32.43
C ASP A 548 22.90 -32.32 -33.74
N ALA A 549 22.64 -31.03 -33.94
CA ALA A 549 22.73 -30.38 -35.25
C ALA A 549 23.03 -28.87 -35.11
N ALA A 550 24.26 -28.50 -35.45
CA ALA A 550 24.70 -27.14 -35.74
C ALA A 550 24.51 -26.81 -37.25
N GLU A 551 24.80 -25.54 -37.60
CA GLU A 551 24.86 -24.90 -38.94
C GLU A 551 23.57 -24.15 -39.35
N ALA A 552 23.56 -22.92 -39.87
CA ALA A 552 24.62 -22.02 -40.33
C ALA A 552 24.11 -20.56 -40.47
N ASN A 553 25.10 -19.65 -40.53
CA ASN A 553 25.04 -18.23 -40.85
C ASN A 553 24.30 -17.87 -42.16
N GLY A 554 23.69 -16.69 -42.18
CA GLY A 554 23.28 -15.97 -43.39
C GLY A 554 23.33 -14.46 -43.17
N ALA A 555 24.48 -13.86 -43.46
CA ALA A 555 24.65 -12.42 -43.60
C ALA A 555 24.41 -12.05 -45.07
N GLU A 556 23.59 -11.04 -45.33
CA GLU A 556 23.59 -10.30 -46.59
C GLU A 556 23.43 -8.81 -46.26
N ALA A 557 24.50 -8.06 -46.53
CA ALA A 557 24.50 -6.62 -46.62
C ALA A 557 24.10 -6.22 -48.05
N ASN A 558 23.36 -5.13 -48.21
CA ASN A 558 23.59 -4.25 -49.35
C ASN A 558 23.28 -2.81 -48.99
N ALA A 559 24.22 -1.97 -49.39
CA ALA A 559 24.32 -0.56 -49.09
C ALA A 559 24.08 0.29 -50.36
N VAL A 560 23.97 1.59 -50.10
CA VAL A 560 24.38 2.74 -50.93
C VAL A 560 23.29 3.53 -51.66
N GLY A 561 23.29 4.84 -51.36
CA GLY A 561 22.95 5.92 -52.30
C GLY A 561 22.30 7.14 -51.64
N THR A 562 22.99 7.91 -50.78
CA THR A 562 23.55 9.26 -51.05
C THR A 562 22.65 10.23 -51.83
N GLY A 563 22.34 11.38 -51.21
CA GLY A 563 21.83 12.59 -51.86
C GLY A 563 21.59 13.70 -50.84
N ASP A 564 22.41 14.74 -50.92
CA ASP A 564 22.61 15.86 -49.98
C ASP A 564 21.64 17.04 -50.21
N ASP A 565 21.68 17.99 -49.26
CA ASP A 565 21.28 19.41 -49.28
C ASP A 565 19.79 19.83 -49.12
N SER A 566 19.45 20.39 -47.94
CA SER A 566 19.08 21.82 -47.80
C SER A 566 18.88 22.27 -46.34
N ASP A 567 19.44 23.45 -46.05
CA ASP A 567 19.34 24.24 -44.81
C ASP A 567 17.90 24.58 -44.35
N SER A 568 17.63 24.56 -43.04
CA SER A 568 17.57 25.80 -42.21
C SER A 568 16.97 25.57 -40.82
N SER A 569 17.68 26.10 -39.81
CA SER A 569 17.23 26.70 -38.55
C SER A 569 16.13 26.04 -37.70
N GLY A 570 16.51 25.59 -36.50
CA GLY A 570 15.60 25.38 -35.38
C GLY A 570 16.39 25.01 -34.12
N THR A 571 16.11 25.69 -33.02
CA THR A 571 16.89 25.78 -31.78
C THR A 571 17.00 24.47 -30.99
N ALA A 572 18.20 24.23 -30.45
CA ALA A 572 18.53 23.11 -29.58
C ALA A 572 17.88 23.25 -28.19
N SER A 573 17.24 22.17 -27.72
CA SER A 573 17.13 21.86 -26.29
C SER A 573 17.74 20.49 -26.07
N ALA A 574 18.62 20.41 -25.07
CA ALA A 574 19.48 19.27 -24.80
C ALA A 574 18.70 18.14 -24.11
N SER A 575 18.62 17.00 -24.77
CA SER A 575 18.27 15.70 -24.19
C SER A 575 19.41 15.22 -23.29
N GLY A 576 19.17 15.16 -21.98
CA GLY A 576 20.02 14.48 -21.03
C GLY A 576 19.63 13.02 -20.92
N ASP A 577 20.47 12.14 -21.49
CA ASP A 577 20.46 10.70 -21.26
C ASP A 577 20.64 10.41 -19.76
N GLY A 578 19.59 9.89 -19.12
CA GLY A 578 19.61 9.30 -17.79
C GLY A 578 19.48 7.78 -17.91
N ASP A 579 20.56 7.08 -17.62
CA ASP A 579 20.70 5.63 -17.66
C ASP A 579 19.68 4.95 -16.71
N LEU A 580 18.80 4.11 -17.26
CA LEU A 580 17.81 3.33 -16.51
C LEU A 580 18.45 2.05 -15.94
N PRO A 581 18.28 1.69 -14.65
CA PRO A 581 18.65 0.37 -14.19
C PRO A 581 17.60 -0.64 -14.67
N ARG A 582 18.02 -1.51 -15.59
CA ARG A 582 17.33 -2.77 -15.93
C ARG A 582 17.33 -3.69 -14.71
N THR A 583 16.16 -4.10 -14.22
CA THR A 583 16.03 -5.10 -13.16
C THR A 583 16.03 -6.51 -13.78
N GLY A 584 17.15 -7.21 -13.58
CA GLY A 584 17.33 -8.59 -13.98
C GLY A 584 18.57 -9.20 -13.33
N GLY A 585 18.40 -9.70 -12.10
CA GLY A 585 19.18 -10.77 -11.46
C GLY A 585 20.71 -10.65 -11.40
N GLY A 586 21.26 -10.50 -10.19
CA GLY A 586 22.66 -10.83 -9.93
C GLY A 586 23.16 -10.43 -8.54
N LEU A 587 23.18 -11.38 -7.61
CA LEU A 587 23.88 -11.30 -6.32
C LEU A 587 25.32 -10.79 -6.49
N ALA A 588 25.68 -9.69 -5.82
CA ALA A 588 27.08 -9.30 -5.64
C ALA A 588 27.33 -8.77 -4.21
N LEU A 589 28.20 -9.46 -3.50
CA LEU A 589 28.70 -9.11 -2.16
C LEU A 589 29.42 -7.74 -2.14
N PRO A 590 29.43 -7.04 -0.99
CA PRO A 590 30.02 -5.71 -0.88
C PRO A 590 31.55 -5.75 -0.80
N LEU A 591 32.22 -5.02 -1.69
CA LEU A 591 33.64 -4.69 -1.60
C LEU A 591 33.82 -3.39 -0.84
N ALA A 592 34.46 -3.51 0.33
CA ALA A 592 34.97 -2.39 1.12
C ALA A 592 36.04 -1.61 0.34
N VAL A 593 35.88 -0.28 0.23
CA VAL A 593 36.94 0.63 -0.22
C VAL A 593 37.56 1.27 1.01
N GLY A 594 38.76 0.80 1.35
CA GLY A 594 39.61 1.32 2.41
C GLY A 594 40.42 2.54 2.00
N ALA A 595 40.66 3.38 3.00
CA ALA A 595 41.43 4.61 2.99
C ALA A 595 42.90 4.45 2.56
N GLY A 596 43.44 5.54 2.01
CA GLY A 596 44.80 5.65 1.49
C GLY A 596 45.91 5.73 2.54
N ALA A 597 46.92 4.90 2.31
CA ALA A 597 48.37 5.12 2.38
C ALA A 597 49.04 5.67 3.67
N LEU A 598 49.87 4.82 4.28
CA LEU A 598 51.19 5.19 4.80
C LEU A 598 52.16 3.99 4.68
N ALA A 599 53.40 4.31 4.29
CA ALA A 599 54.38 3.42 3.69
C ALA A 599 55.38 2.77 4.67
N LEU A 600 56.12 1.80 4.11
CA LEU A 600 57.46 1.27 4.47
C LEU A 600 57.52 -0.07 5.23
N GLY A 601 58.14 -1.06 4.58
CA GLY A 601 58.70 -2.25 5.24
C GLY A 601 58.84 -3.48 4.34
N ALA A 602 59.88 -3.52 3.50
CA ALA A 602 60.22 -4.68 2.67
C ALA A 602 60.75 -5.87 3.52
N GLY A 603 60.42 -7.11 3.15
CA GLY A 603 60.97 -8.31 3.79
C GLY A 603 60.54 -9.67 3.20
N LEU A 604 61.19 -10.04 2.08
CA LEU A 604 61.47 -11.39 1.55
C LEU A 604 60.38 -12.47 1.36
N LEU A 605 60.19 -12.77 0.07
CA LEU A 605 59.78 -14.04 -0.55
C LEU A 605 60.80 -15.17 -0.29
N VAL A 606 60.32 -16.38 0.06
CA VAL A 606 60.83 -17.65 -0.50
C VAL A 606 59.66 -18.62 -0.68
N VAL A 607 59.40 -18.99 -1.94
CA VAL A 607 58.57 -20.13 -2.37
C VAL A 607 59.48 -21.31 -2.70
N SER A 608 59.10 -22.52 -2.27
CA SER A 608 59.14 -23.79 -3.04
C SER A 608 58.88 -24.95 -2.05
N ARG A 609 58.17 -26.05 -2.34
CA ARG A 609 58.10 -26.87 -3.56
C ARG A 609 56.78 -27.65 -3.65
N ARG A 610 56.38 -27.91 -4.90
CA ARG A 610 55.37 -28.89 -5.34
C ARG A 610 55.87 -30.35 -5.20
N ARG A 611 54.96 -31.31 -4.94
CA ARG A 611 54.41 -32.33 -5.89
C ARG A 611 53.92 -33.62 -5.19
N ARG A 612 52.67 -33.99 -5.51
CA ARG A 612 52.10 -35.32 -5.89
C ARG A 612 52.63 -36.55 -5.14
N GLY A 613 51.80 -37.31 -4.43
CA GLY A 613 50.77 -38.23 -4.98
C GLY A 613 50.52 -39.41 -4.01
N PRO A 614 49.70 -40.41 -4.37
CA PRO A 614 48.51 -40.83 -3.62
C PRO A 614 48.69 -42.04 -2.71
N GLY A 615 47.77 -42.24 -1.76
CA GLY A 615 47.68 -43.44 -0.93
C GLY A 615 46.22 -43.83 -0.68
N LEU A 616 45.83 -44.95 -1.29
CA LEU A 616 44.54 -45.65 -1.15
C LEU A 616 44.42 -46.35 0.23
N SER A 617 43.18 -46.36 0.75
CA SER A 617 42.43 -47.48 1.36
C SER A 617 43.20 -48.60 2.11
N CYS A 618 42.89 -48.82 3.39
CA CYS A 618 42.02 -49.93 3.84
C CYS A 618 42.01 -50.12 5.38
N SER A 619 40.79 -50.22 5.91
CA SER A 619 40.25 -51.12 6.95
C SER A 619 41.05 -51.58 8.19
N ALA A 620 40.30 -51.57 9.30
CA ALA A 620 40.13 -52.63 10.31
C ALA A 620 40.68 -52.35 11.74
N GLN A 621 39.72 -52.31 12.68
CA GLN A 621 39.80 -52.29 14.14
C GLN A 621 40.45 -53.56 14.76
N PRO A 622 40.54 -53.68 16.10
CA PRO A 622 41.05 -52.71 17.07
C PRO A 622 42.15 -53.35 17.96
N CYS A 623 43.27 -52.65 18.09
CA CYS A 623 44.28 -52.73 19.16
C CYS A 623 45.17 -51.50 19.01
#